data_AF-A0A929C9X2-F1
#
_entry.id   AF-A0A929C9X2-F1
#
_cell.length_a   1.000
_cell.length_b   1.000
_cell.length_c   1.000
_cell.angle_alpha   90.00
_cell.angle_beta   90.00
_cell.angle_gamma   90.00
#
_symmetry.space_group_name_H-M   'P 1'
#
loop_
_entity.id
_entity.type
_entity.pdbx_description
1 polymer ?
#
loop_
_entity_poly.entity_id
_entity_poly.type
_entity_poly.pdbx_seq_one_letter_code
_entity_poly.pdbx_strand_id
1 'polypeptide(L)'
;MRILLPILYILFFLAFPAYAQHYPSQVNKPVYFAKTRPLKDMKPILPGILDDGKDEVYEIITEPFPEISDTVEDPGIDPVLQQNMDTKSPPDISVNAEGMWNYQNKIPPDTDGDVGPDHYIQMVNMSFAVFDKEGTMIYGPVANITIWQDAPEIWSDFSNGDPIVLYDEAADRWLISELSFPHHPYSPHYIKIAVSETADPTGSWYLYGFEYDYFCDYPKFGVWHDGYYMTTNNNYWDGSQWHFHAVGVSVFERDSLLAGSPDARRIFFDLYPNNEPWSVLPADYDGEPPPVDVPAYLAYYKEAFPDRIGIYSVHTDWIVPGNSVIELSETLHPEPFSGSLPDGIPQPGNAPYLSALSNRLMYRLQYRKFDNYQTMVTNHTVNRGNGVAGIRWYEFRDYGSGWQIYQQGTYSPDNTSRWMGSAAMDEYGNIALGYSVSGYDTYPSIRFTGRYKNDPSGFMTVQETEIIAGTGVQLSPYHRWGDYSCMSLDPISQTTFWYTQEYYQVSGDKSWQTRIAAFNLVDPLSLSVTTEKDSLCSGDSTQLLALAEGGSGDYTFSWISDPPGFTSAEQNPFVTPDTTMLYICTLGDSVNEVSDNLEVFVQKNAIAYAGPDTLIDAGLSYHIQDALAEN
;
A
#
# COMPACT_ATOMS: atom_id res chain seq x y z
N MET A 1 53.43 11.61 58.45
CA MET A 1 52.61 12.73 57.95
C MET A 1 51.90 12.22 56.70
N ARG A 2 50.57 12.07 56.77
CA ARG A 2 49.72 11.48 55.72
C ARG A 2 49.69 12.39 54.50
N ILE A 3 49.85 11.86 53.29
CA ILE A 3 49.48 12.54 52.04
C ILE A 3 48.40 11.67 51.38
N LEU A 4 47.23 12.26 51.19
CA LEU A 4 46.04 11.68 50.58
C LEU A 4 46.26 11.52 49.05
N LEU A 5 45.90 10.36 48.50
CA LEU A 5 45.58 10.22 47.07
C LEU A 5 44.13 10.70 46.84
N PRO A 6 43.86 11.55 45.83
CA PRO A 6 42.50 11.69 45.32
C PRO A 6 42.22 10.60 44.27
N ILE A 7 41.14 9.87 44.48
CA ILE A 7 40.53 8.97 43.50
C ILE A 7 39.80 9.85 42.48
N LEU A 8 40.24 9.79 41.22
CA LEU A 8 39.58 10.46 40.10
C LEU A 8 38.43 9.56 39.61
N TYR A 9 37.19 9.94 39.88
CA TYR A 9 36.02 9.33 39.25
C TYR A 9 35.95 9.83 37.79
N ILE A 10 36.25 8.95 36.84
CA ILE A 10 35.99 9.19 35.41
C ILE A 10 34.51 8.88 35.18
N LEU A 11 33.70 9.93 35.05
CA LEU A 11 32.36 9.85 34.50
C LEU A 11 32.47 9.55 33.00
N PHE A 12 32.18 8.32 32.60
CA PHE A 12 31.88 7.98 31.21
C PHE A 12 30.54 8.64 30.87
N PHE A 13 30.57 9.78 30.17
CA PHE A 13 29.41 10.25 29.43
C PHE A 13 29.21 9.28 28.26
N LEU A 14 28.16 8.46 28.32
CA LEU A 14 27.58 7.85 27.14
C LEU A 14 27.04 8.98 26.27
N ALA A 15 27.83 9.41 25.29
CA ALA A 15 27.35 10.29 24.23
C ALA A 15 26.48 9.43 23.31
N PHE A 16 25.17 9.52 23.46
CA PHE A 16 24.26 9.09 22.40
C PHE A 16 24.50 9.97 21.18
N PRO A 17 24.55 9.41 19.95
CA PRO A 17 24.56 10.25 18.77
C PRO A 17 23.28 11.09 18.77
N ALA A 18 23.43 12.42 18.90
CA ALA A 18 22.31 13.32 18.68
C ALA A 18 22.10 13.38 17.16
N TYR A 19 21.02 12.78 16.67
CA TYR A 19 20.57 12.97 15.30
C TYR A 19 20.22 14.45 15.08
N ALA A 20 20.40 14.95 13.86
CA ALA A 20 20.07 16.33 13.53
C ALA A 20 18.55 16.54 13.68
N GLN A 21 18.17 17.54 14.46
CA GLN A 21 16.78 17.98 14.62
C GLN A 21 16.52 19.18 13.72
N HIS A 22 15.35 19.22 13.10
CA HIS A 22 14.88 20.35 12.30
C HIS A 22 13.72 21.04 13.00
N TYR A 23 13.83 22.36 13.14
CA TYR A 23 12.80 23.22 13.71
C TYR A 23 12.10 24.01 12.60
N PRO A 24 10.87 24.51 12.83
CA PRO A 24 10.13 25.24 11.82
C PRO A 24 10.89 26.48 11.34
N SER A 25 10.95 26.65 10.03
CA SER A 25 11.49 27.85 9.39
C SER A 25 10.42 28.94 9.24
N GLN A 26 9.15 28.54 9.13
CA GLN A 26 8.02 29.47 9.00
C GLN A 26 6.78 28.95 9.72
N VAL A 27 5.99 29.89 10.27
CA VAL A 27 4.63 29.65 10.74
C VAL A 27 3.76 30.75 10.17
N ASN A 28 2.81 30.40 9.31
CA ASN A 28 1.96 31.38 8.65
C ASN A 28 0.52 30.91 8.51
N LYS A 29 -0.33 31.81 8.03
CA LYS A 29 -1.75 31.61 7.76
C LYS A 29 -1.96 31.56 6.24
N PRO A 30 -3.10 31.04 5.76
CA PRO A 30 -3.42 31.13 4.34
C PRO A 30 -3.49 32.61 3.91
N VAL A 31 -2.98 32.89 2.72
CA VAL A 31 -3.11 34.20 2.07
C VAL A 31 -4.47 34.38 1.41
N TYR A 32 -5.26 33.30 1.32
CA TYR A 32 -6.62 33.31 0.83
C TYR A 32 -7.49 32.30 1.58
N PHE A 33 -8.72 32.72 1.90
CA PHE A 33 -9.76 31.87 2.46
C PHE A 33 -11.11 32.21 1.85
N ALA A 34 -11.89 31.18 1.52
CA ALA A 34 -13.30 31.34 1.18
C ALA A 34 -14.11 30.09 1.52
N LYS A 35 -15.42 30.25 1.63
CA LYS A 35 -16.37 29.12 1.61
C LYS A 35 -17.12 29.15 0.29
N THR A 36 -17.22 28.01 -0.37
CA THR A 36 -17.95 27.88 -1.62
C THR A 36 -19.46 27.68 -1.40
N ARG A 37 -20.26 27.99 -2.43
CA ARG A 37 -21.59 27.38 -2.59
C ARG A 37 -21.43 25.86 -2.85
N PRO A 38 -22.49 25.05 -2.69
CA PRO A 38 -22.39 23.62 -3.00
C PRO A 38 -21.89 23.37 -4.42
N LEU A 39 -20.99 22.41 -4.60
CA LEU A 39 -20.38 22.06 -5.87
C LEU A 39 -21.42 21.65 -6.92
N LYS A 40 -22.50 20.98 -6.50
CA LYS A 40 -23.65 20.67 -7.37
C LYS A 40 -24.41 21.89 -7.92
N ASP A 41 -24.30 23.04 -7.25
CA ASP A 41 -24.92 24.30 -7.66
C ASP A 41 -23.95 25.22 -8.43
N MET A 42 -22.69 24.82 -8.55
CA MET A 42 -21.67 25.51 -9.33
C MET A 42 -21.88 25.27 -10.81
N LYS A 43 -21.42 26.21 -11.65
CA LYS A 43 -21.40 25.99 -13.10
C LYS A 43 -20.22 25.08 -13.42
N PRO A 44 -20.42 23.89 -14.01
CA PRO A 44 -19.31 23.02 -14.40
C PRO A 44 -18.39 23.73 -15.40
N ILE A 45 -17.09 23.77 -15.12
CA ILE A 45 -16.07 24.19 -16.09
C ILE A 45 -15.50 22.91 -16.69
N LEU A 46 -15.75 22.67 -17.97
CA LEU A 46 -15.26 21.47 -18.64
C LEU A 46 -13.73 21.50 -18.70
N PRO A 47 -13.05 20.35 -18.53
CA PRO A 47 -11.64 20.24 -18.79
C PRO A 47 -11.34 20.64 -20.24
N GLY A 48 -10.27 21.42 -20.44
CA GLY A 48 -9.84 21.85 -21.75
C GLY A 48 -8.36 22.20 -21.75
N ILE A 49 -7.80 22.40 -22.94
CA ILE A 49 -6.40 22.79 -23.10
C ILE A 49 -6.24 24.20 -22.53
N LEU A 50 -5.53 24.31 -21.41
CA LEU A 50 -5.08 25.56 -20.81
C LEU A 50 -3.58 25.70 -21.03
N ASP A 51 -3.13 26.91 -21.38
CA ASP A 51 -1.71 27.27 -21.39
C ASP A 51 -1.32 27.65 -19.97
N ASP A 52 -0.72 26.71 -19.25
CA ASP A 52 -0.50 26.73 -17.80
C ASP A 52 0.98 26.93 -17.45
N GLY A 53 1.87 27.03 -18.44
CA GLY A 53 3.32 27.09 -18.26
C GLY A 53 3.96 25.80 -17.70
N LYS A 54 3.17 24.77 -17.37
CA LYS A 54 3.64 23.52 -16.76
C LYS A 54 4.50 22.70 -17.73
N ASP A 55 4.17 22.75 -19.02
CA ASP A 55 4.94 22.05 -20.07
C ASP A 55 6.39 22.57 -20.19
N GLU A 56 6.63 23.87 -19.87
CA GLU A 56 7.99 24.45 -19.86
C GLU A 56 8.79 24.06 -18.59
N VAL A 57 8.11 23.77 -17.47
CA VAL A 57 8.76 23.30 -16.23
C VAL A 57 9.34 21.91 -16.43
N TYR A 58 8.61 21.00 -17.07
CA TYR A 58 9.09 19.63 -17.32
C TYR A 58 10.16 19.53 -18.42
N GLU A 59 10.30 20.55 -19.29
CA GLU A 59 11.40 20.65 -20.24
C GLU A 59 12.69 21.24 -19.61
N ILE A 60 12.61 21.91 -18.45
CA ILE A 60 13.71 22.75 -17.90
C ILE A 60 14.05 22.47 -16.43
N ILE A 61 13.24 21.69 -15.69
CA ILE A 61 13.83 20.79 -14.71
C ILE A 61 14.57 19.78 -15.57
N THR A 62 15.77 20.17 -16.03
CA THR A 62 16.83 19.21 -16.20
C THR A 62 16.71 18.37 -14.96
N GLU A 63 16.36 17.11 -15.11
CA GLU A 63 16.75 16.14 -14.11
C GLU A 63 18.23 15.91 -14.45
N PRO A 64 19.23 16.72 -14.02
CA PRO A 64 20.48 16.09 -13.68
C PRO A 64 20.14 15.35 -12.38
N PHE A 65 19.41 14.23 -12.48
CA PHE A 65 19.97 13.13 -11.77
C PHE A 65 21.41 13.04 -12.32
N PRO A 66 22.46 13.08 -11.48
CA PRO A 66 23.45 12.07 -11.74
C PRO A 66 22.63 10.79 -11.89
N GLU A 67 22.53 10.25 -13.12
CA GLU A 67 22.27 8.82 -13.31
C GLU A 67 22.82 8.15 -12.07
N ILE A 68 21.94 7.48 -11.29
CA ILE A 68 22.26 6.78 -10.03
C ILE A 68 23.75 6.54 -10.05
N SER A 69 24.51 7.35 -9.27
CA SER A 69 25.93 7.55 -9.55
C SER A 69 26.52 6.22 -9.98
N ASP A 70 27.12 6.15 -11.17
CA ASP A 70 27.81 4.96 -11.74
C ASP A 70 28.78 4.25 -10.76
N THR A 71 28.92 4.79 -9.55
CA THR A 71 29.63 4.28 -8.40
C THR A 71 28.86 3.29 -7.53
N VAL A 72 27.53 3.15 -7.65
CA VAL A 72 26.80 2.08 -6.95
C VAL A 72 26.85 0.84 -7.83
N GLU A 73 27.74 -0.11 -7.49
CA GLU A 73 27.87 -1.38 -8.21
C GLU A 73 26.51 -2.10 -8.22
N ASP A 74 25.99 -2.45 -9.40
CA ASP A 74 24.75 -3.23 -9.51
C ASP A 74 24.92 -4.52 -8.67
N PRO A 75 24.11 -4.73 -7.60
CA PRO A 75 24.19 -5.92 -6.76
C PRO A 75 23.85 -7.20 -7.56
N GLY A 76 23.36 -7.07 -8.78
CA GLY A 76 23.03 -8.15 -9.69
C GLY A 76 21.55 -8.51 -9.60
N ILE A 77 21.26 -9.77 -9.32
CA ILE A 77 19.87 -10.19 -9.09
C ILE A 77 19.46 -9.75 -7.70
N ASP A 78 18.29 -9.11 -7.59
CA ASP A 78 17.71 -8.70 -6.32
C ASP A 78 17.58 -9.92 -5.37
N PRO A 79 18.14 -9.87 -4.15
CA PRO A 79 18.23 -11.02 -3.24
C PRO A 79 16.89 -11.47 -2.66
N VAL A 80 15.86 -10.61 -2.70
CA VAL A 80 14.49 -10.90 -2.22
C VAL A 80 13.49 -10.98 -3.37
N LEU A 81 13.98 -11.29 -4.57
CA LEU A 81 13.17 -11.45 -5.77
C LEU A 81 12.29 -12.70 -5.73
N GLN A 82 10.98 -12.50 -5.82
CA GLN A 82 10.00 -13.52 -6.14
C GLN A 82 9.89 -13.67 -7.67
N GLN A 83 10.46 -14.76 -8.20
CA GLN A 83 10.50 -15.07 -9.64
C GLN A 83 9.35 -15.95 -10.14
N ASN A 84 8.48 -16.44 -9.25
CA ASN A 84 7.36 -17.30 -9.62
C ASN A 84 6.05 -16.65 -9.20
N MET A 85 5.06 -16.75 -10.09
CA MET A 85 3.67 -16.44 -9.74
C MET A 85 3.17 -17.52 -8.78
N ASP A 86 2.62 -17.09 -7.66
CA ASP A 86 2.01 -17.99 -6.69
C ASP A 86 0.56 -18.35 -7.11
N THR A 87 -0.06 -19.27 -6.39
CA THR A 87 -1.22 -20.05 -6.86
C THR A 87 -2.51 -19.82 -6.07
N LYS A 88 -2.51 -18.99 -5.02
CA LYS A 88 -3.76 -18.67 -4.33
C LYS A 88 -4.69 -17.92 -5.28
N SER A 89 -5.96 -18.30 -5.28
CA SER A 89 -6.94 -17.78 -6.23
C SER A 89 -7.02 -16.25 -6.17
N PRO A 90 -7.12 -15.59 -7.34
CA PRO A 90 -7.25 -14.15 -7.38
C PRO A 90 -8.62 -13.74 -6.82
N PRO A 91 -8.72 -12.56 -6.18
CA PRO A 91 -10.00 -12.05 -5.73
C PRO A 91 -10.84 -11.55 -6.91
N ASP A 92 -12.15 -11.48 -6.71
CA ASP A 92 -13.05 -10.84 -7.65
C ASP A 92 -12.86 -9.31 -7.62
N ILE A 93 -12.81 -8.71 -8.82
CA ILE A 93 -12.85 -7.25 -8.97
C ILE A 93 -14.31 -6.80 -8.90
N SER A 94 -14.70 -6.25 -7.77
CA SER A 94 -16.07 -5.78 -7.48
C SER A 94 -16.48 -4.53 -8.26
N VAL A 95 -15.53 -3.63 -8.53
CA VAL A 95 -15.71 -2.44 -9.38
C VAL A 95 -14.57 -2.40 -10.39
N ASN A 96 -14.88 -2.18 -11.66
CA ASN A 96 -13.89 -2.02 -12.73
C ASN A 96 -14.39 -0.96 -13.72
N ALA A 97 -14.22 0.30 -13.36
CA ALA A 97 -14.83 1.45 -14.03
C ALA A 97 -13.80 2.27 -14.82
N GLU A 98 -14.27 2.91 -15.90
CA GLU A 98 -13.49 3.94 -16.58
C GLU A 98 -13.26 5.11 -15.61
N GLY A 99 -12.01 5.54 -15.49
CA GLY A 99 -11.68 6.81 -14.84
C GLY A 99 -11.72 7.97 -15.83
N MET A 100 -11.01 9.05 -15.49
CA MET A 100 -10.85 10.21 -16.36
C MET A 100 -9.78 9.99 -17.45
N TRP A 101 -9.99 10.64 -18.60
CA TRP A 101 -9.12 10.56 -19.77
C TRP A 101 -8.26 11.82 -19.90
N ASN A 102 -7.35 11.85 -20.87
CA ASN A 102 -6.56 13.04 -21.16
C ASN A 102 -7.35 14.16 -21.85
N TYR A 103 -8.18 14.88 -21.08
CA TYR A 103 -8.93 16.03 -21.61
C TYR A 103 -8.06 17.26 -21.87
N GLN A 104 -6.87 17.32 -21.26
CA GLN A 104 -6.02 18.52 -21.22
C GLN A 104 -4.82 18.43 -22.16
N ASN A 105 -4.62 17.28 -22.82
CA ASN A 105 -3.46 16.98 -23.64
C ASN A 105 -2.13 17.16 -22.89
N LYS A 106 -2.11 16.75 -21.61
CA LYS A 106 -0.96 16.87 -20.70
C LYS A 106 -0.33 15.50 -20.45
N ILE A 107 0.94 15.51 -20.08
CA ILE A 107 1.70 14.35 -19.63
C ILE A 107 2.74 14.85 -18.62
N PRO A 108 3.00 14.14 -17.52
CA PRO A 108 2.29 12.95 -17.01
C PRO A 108 0.81 13.22 -16.60
N PRO A 109 -0.02 12.18 -16.42
CA PRO A 109 -1.41 12.34 -15.96
C PRO A 109 -1.55 12.69 -14.48
N ASP A 110 -0.60 12.35 -13.63
CA ASP A 110 -0.63 12.58 -12.18
C ASP A 110 -1.97 12.14 -11.55
N THR A 111 -2.30 10.85 -11.76
CA THR A 111 -3.59 10.26 -11.34
C THR A 111 -3.58 9.91 -9.86
N ASP A 112 -4.46 10.52 -9.09
CA ASP A 112 -4.67 10.26 -7.67
C ASP A 112 -6.17 10.09 -7.38
N GLY A 113 -6.50 9.49 -6.24
CA GLY A 113 -7.89 9.33 -5.84
C GLY A 113 -8.05 8.64 -4.51
N ASP A 114 -9.20 8.87 -3.88
CA ASP A 114 -9.51 8.29 -2.58
C ASP A 114 -11.01 8.02 -2.43
N VAL A 115 -11.35 7.23 -1.42
CA VAL A 115 -12.65 6.65 -1.22
C VAL A 115 -13.23 7.05 0.14
N GLY A 116 -14.48 7.47 0.13
CA GLY A 116 -15.27 7.73 1.32
C GLY A 116 -16.40 6.70 1.47
N PRO A 117 -17.31 6.91 2.42
CA PRO A 117 -18.43 6.02 2.69
C PRO A 117 -19.34 5.79 1.48
N ASP A 118 -19.63 6.87 0.75
CA ASP A 118 -20.62 6.87 -0.32
C ASP A 118 -20.05 7.21 -1.70
N HIS A 119 -18.80 7.67 -1.78
CA HIS A 119 -18.24 8.23 -3.01
C HIS A 119 -16.76 7.88 -3.19
N TYR A 120 -16.31 7.93 -4.44
CA TYR A 120 -14.90 7.93 -4.82
C TYR A 120 -14.60 9.24 -5.57
N ILE A 121 -13.51 9.93 -5.21
CA ILE A 121 -13.03 11.09 -5.97
C ILE A 121 -11.75 10.69 -6.69
N GLN A 122 -11.69 10.97 -7.99
CA GLN A 122 -10.46 10.88 -8.77
C GLN A 122 -10.04 12.27 -9.22
N MET A 123 -8.77 12.61 -9.05
CA MET A 123 -8.14 13.77 -9.65
C MET A 123 -7.05 13.31 -10.62
N VAL A 124 -6.99 13.93 -11.79
CA VAL A 124 -5.99 13.65 -12.82
C VAL A 124 -5.48 14.97 -13.33
N ASN A 125 -4.26 15.31 -12.93
CA ASN A 125 -3.60 16.58 -13.20
C ASN A 125 -4.52 17.76 -12.83
N MET A 126 -5.10 18.45 -13.80
CA MET A 126 -5.92 19.65 -13.61
C MET A 126 -7.43 19.38 -13.74
N SER A 127 -7.87 18.12 -13.60
CA SER A 127 -9.29 17.73 -13.66
C SER A 127 -9.69 16.82 -12.51
N PHE A 128 -10.97 16.83 -12.15
CA PHE A 128 -11.53 15.92 -11.16
C PHE A 128 -12.94 15.44 -11.52
N ALA A 129 -13.31 14.29 -10.94
CA ALA A 129 -14.63 13.69 -11.04
C ALA A 129 -15.01 13.00 -9.72
N VAL A 130 -16.31 12.89 -9.47
CA VAL A 130 -16.88 12.14 -8.34
C VAL A 130 -17.67 10.96 -8.89
N PHE A 131 -17.44 9.79 -8.31
CA PHE A 131 -18.09 8.54 -8.64
C PHE A 131 -18.88 8.02 -7.43
N ASP A 132 -19.93 7.25 -7.68
CA ASP A 132 -20.53 6.39 -6.67
C ASP A 132 -19.68 5.12 -6.43
N LYS A 133 -20.08 4.31 -5.45
CA LYS A 133 -19.37 3.08 -5.06
C LYS A 133 -19.53 1.94 -6.05
N GLU A 134 -20.40 2.10 -7.05
CA GLU A 134 -20.55 1.21 -8.19
C GLU A 134 -19.66 1.62 -9.39
N GLY A 135 -18.91 2.72 -9.26
CA GLY A 135 -18.00 3.24 -10.29
C GLY A 135 -18.70 4.07 -11.37
N THR A 136 -19.93 4.52 -11.13
CA THR A 136 -20.63 5.45 -12.03
C THR A 136 -20.21 6.88 -11.69
N MET A 137 -19.79 7.63 -12.70
CA MET A 137 -19.50 9.06 -12.53
C MET A 137 -20.80 9.84 -12.28
N ILE A 138 -20.91 10.47 -11.10
CA ILE A 138 -22.08 11.25 -10.68
C ILE A 138 -21.86 12.76 -10.77
N TYR A 139 -20.59 13.20 -10.83
CA TYR A 139 -20.22 14.59 -11.08
C TYR A 139 -18.90 14.64 -11.85
N GLY A 140 -18.78 15.57 -12.79
CA GLY A 140 -17.58 15.71 -13.63
C GLY A 140 -17.71 15.00 -15.00
N PRO A 141 -16.58 14.88 -15.73
CA PRO A 141 -15.29 15.46 -15.38
C PRO A 141 -15.35 16.99 -15.49
N VAL A 142 -14.69 17.68 -14.58
CA VAL A 142 -14.56 19.15 -14.58
C VAL A 142 -13.11 19.55 -14.33
N ALA A 143 -12.72 20.73 -14.80
CA ALA A 143 -11.42 21.30 -14.46
C ALA A 143 -11.36 21.63 -12.96
N ASN A 144 -10.19 21.49 -12.33
CA ASN A 144 -9.99 21.79 -10.89
C ASN A 144 -10.46 23.20 -10.52
N ILE A 145 -10.23 24.18 -11.41
CA ILE A 145 -10.70 25.57 -11.25
C ILE A 145 -12.22 25.71 -11.03
N THR A 146 -13.02 24.68 -11.32
CA THR A 146 -14.47 24.67 -11.03
C THR A 146 -14.76 24.96 -9.56
N ILE A 147 -14.00 24.37 -8.63
CA ILE A 147 -14.21 24.60 -7.19
C ILE A 147 -13.78 26.01 -6.75
N TRP A 148 -12.89 26.64 -7.53
CA TRP A 148 -12.36 27.98 -7.32
C TRP A 148 -13.08 29.07 -8.13
N GLN A 149 -14.13 28.76 -8.89
CA GLN A 149 -14.68 29.65 -9.92
C GLN A 149 -15.27 30.97 -9.39
N ASP A 150 -15.64 31.02 -8.11
CA ASP A 150 -16.18 32.22 -7.47
C ASP A 150 -15.08 33.02 -6.72
N ALA A 151 -13.82 32.57 -6.78
CA ALA A 151 -12.66 33.23 -6.20
C ALA A 151 -12.12 34.36 -7.10
N PRO A 152 -11.29 35.28 -6.57
CA PRO A 152 -10.55 36.23 -7.40
C PRO A 152 -9.62 35.55 -8.43
N GLU A 153 -9.29 36.25 -9.51
CA GLU A 153 -8.54 35.76 -10.68
C GLU A 153 -7.31 34.90 -10.35
N ILE A 154 -6.48 35.34 -9.40
CA ILE A 154 -5.27 34.61 -8.99
C ILE A 154 -5.56 33.17 -8.47
N TRP A 155 -6.79 32.93 -8.00
CA TRP A 155 -7.27 31.64 -7.51
C TRP A 155 -8.17 30.91 -8.52
N SER A 156 -8.93 31.63 -9.35
CA SER A 156 -9.88 31.02 -10.29
C SER A 156 -9.28 30.62 -11.64
N ASP A 157 -8.14 31.19 -12.03
CA ASP A 157 -7.66 31.07 -13.41
C ASP A 157 -6.42 30.17 -13.56
N PHE A 158 -5.80 29.78 -12.45
CA PHE A 158 -4.57 29.00 -12.44
C PHE A 158 -4.80 27.63 -11.79
N SER A 159 -4.61 26.56 -12.53
CA SER A 159 -4.52 25.20 -12.01
C SER A 159 -3.31 24.59 -12.67
N ASN A 160 -2.42 24.00 -11.86
CA ASN A 160 -1.14 23.53 -12.36
C ASN A 160 -0.84 22.08 -11.98
N GLY A 161 -1.86 21.32 -11.58
CA GLY A 161 -1.77 19.87 -11.42
C GLY A 161 -1.15 19.41 -10.10
N ASP A 162 -0.52 18.23 -10.17
CA ASP A 162 0.00 17.48 -9.02
C ASP A 162 -1.06 17.34 -7.91
N PRO A 163 -2.23 16.77 -8.25
CA PRO A 163 -3.34 16.75 -7.32
C PRO A 163 -3.14 15.70 -6.24
N ILE A 164 -3.75 15.94 -5.09
CA ILE A 164 -3.94 14.92 -4.05
C ILE A 164 -5.40 14.96 -3.62
N VAL A 165 -5.97 13.77 -3.41
CA VAL A 165 -7.28 13.50 -2.84
C VAL A 165 -7.05 12.68 -1.57
N LEU A 166 -7.64 13.14 -0.46
CA LEU A 166 -7.70 12.40 0.78
C LEU A 166 -9.12 12.39 1.34
N TYR A 167 -9.52 11.28 1.91
CA TYR A 167 -10.69 11.18 2.77
C TYR A 167 -10.24 10.97 4.22
N ASP A 168 -10.50 11.97 5.04
CA ASP A 168 -10.24 11.95 6.46
C ASP A 168 -11.36 11.20 7.20
N GLU A 169 -11.12 9.90 7.42
CA GLU A 169 -12.09 8.97 8.00
C GLU A 169 -12.57 9.40 9.39
N ALA A 170 -11.69 9.97 10.22
CA ALA A 170 -12.06 10.41 11.57
C ALA A 170 -12.87 11.71 11.57
N ALA A 171 -12.69 12.58 10.57
CA ALA A 171 -13.47 13.81 10.42
C ALA A 171 -14.74 13.63 9.59
N ASP A 172 -14.84 12.53 8.83
CA ASP A 172 -15.87 12.34 7.80
C ASP A 172 -15.81 13.45 6.74
N ARG A 173 -14.60 13.77 6.24
CA ARG A 173 -14.34 14.91 5.32
C ARG A 173 -13.33 14.60 4.23
N TRP A 174 -13.59 15.14 3.05
CA TRP A 174 -12.63 15.21 1.94
C TRP A 174 -11.67 16.39 2.05
N LEU A 175 -10.41 16.16 1.68
CA LEU A 175 -9.41 17.15 1.36
C LEU A 175 -8.94 16.93 -0.08
N ILE A 176 -8.86 18.00 -0.87
CA ILE A 176 -8.19 17.98 -2.18
C ILE A 176 -7.17 19.09 -2.25
N SER A 177 -6.08 18.87 -2.98
CA SER A 177 -5.06 19.89 -3.22
C SER A 177 -4.55 19.93 -4.65
N GLU A 178 -3.98 21.07 -5.05
CA GLU A 178 -3.27 21.23 -6.32
C GLU A 178 -2.19 22.32 -6.22
N LEU A 179 -1.24 22.29 -7.17
CA LEU A 179 -0.28 23.37 -7.37
C LEU A 179 -0.92 24.58 -8.06
N SER A 180 -0.44 25.76 -7.71
CA SER A 180 -0.77 27.00 -8.42
C SER A 180 0.42 27.96 -8.46
N PHE A 181 0.83 28.38 -9.65
CA PHE A 181 1.98 29.26 -9.86
C PHE A 181 1.71 30.40 -10.86
N PRO A 182 0.85 31.37 -10.50
CA PRO A 182 0.47 32.47 -11.39
C PRO A 182 1.62 33.40 -11.80
N HIS A 183 2.80 33.26 -11.19
CA HIS A 183 3.99 34.06 -11.45
C HIS A 183 5.14 33.26 -12.07
N HIS A 184 4.88 32.04 -12.56
CA HIS A 184 5.90 31.17 -13.15
C HIS A 184 6.82 31.89 -14.15
N PRO A 185 8.15 31.67 -14.09
CA PRO A 185 8.87 30.74 -13.20
C PRO A 185 9.19 31.30 -11.82
N TYR A 186 8.76 32.52 -11.50
CA TYR A 186 9.13 33.20 -10.27
C TYR A 186 8.13 32.93 -9.14
N SER A 187 8.63 33.02 -7.92
CA SER A 187 7.80 33.03 -6.71
C SER A 187 7.02 34.37 -6.58
N PRO A 188 5.92 34.40 -5.80
CA PRO A 188 5.37 33.33 -4.98
C PRO A 188 4.69 32.20 -5.76
N HIS A 189 4.85 30.99 -5.25
CA HIS A 189 4.06 29.82 -5.63
C HIS A 189 3.02 29.51 -4.54
N TYR A 190 2.00 28.74 -4.86
CA TYR A 190 0.92 28.42 -3.93
C TYR A 190 0.56 26.94 -3.94
N ILE A 191 0.20 26.45 -2.75
CA ILE A 191 -0.56 25.21 -2.59
C ILE A 191 -2.01 25.61 -2.33
N LYS A 192 -2.89 25.12 -3.19
CA LYS A 192 -4.34 25.25 -3.06
C LYS A 192 -4.87 24.04 -2.34
N ILE A 193 -5.62 24.25 -1.26
CA ILE A 193 -6.27 23.19 -0.48
C ILE A 193 -7.76 23.51 -0.41
N ALA A 194 -8.60 22.52 -0.69
CA ALA A 194 -10.02 22.58 -0.41
C ALA A 194 -10.42 21.46 0.55
N VAL A 195 -11.18 21.79 1.59
CA VAL A 195 -11.70 20.84 2.58
C VAL A 195 -13.22 20.89 2.56
N SER A 196 -13.86 19.74 2.34
CA SER A 196 -15.33 19.66 2.28
C SER A 196 -15.96 20.04 3.62
N GLU A 197 -17.20 20.54 3.60
CA GLU A 197 -17.96 20.84 4.83
C GLU A 197 -18.58 19.58 5.45
N THR A 198 -18.79 18.53 4.65
CA THR A 198 -19.43 17.24 4.98
C THR A 198 -18.83 16.13 4.13
N ALA A 199 -19.12 14.86 4.41
CA ALA A 199 -18.74 13.75 3.53
C ALA A 199 -19.44 13.69 2.16
N ASP A 200 -20.46 14.51 1.90
CA ASP A 200 -20.97 14.73 0.54
C ASP A 200 -19.99 15.65 -0.23
N PRO A 201 -19.18 15.11 -1.18
CA PRO A 201 -18.22 15.92 -1.93
C PRO A 201 -18.90 16.88 -2.92
N THR A 202 -20.19 16.69 -3.20
CA THR A 202 -20.99 17.61 -4.04
C THR A 202 -21.52 18.82 -3.25
N GLY A 203 -21.25 18.84 -1.94
CA GLY A 203 -21.57 19.92 -1.01
C GLY A 203 -20.65 21.14 -1.11
N SER A 204 -20.67 21.96 -0.06
CA SER A 204 -19.80 23.14 0.07
C SER A 204 -18.41 22.77 0.56
N TRP A 205 -17.44 23.63 0.26
CA TRP A 205 -16.01 23.44 0.58
C TRP A 205 -15.42 24.72 1.16
N TYR A 206 -14.43 24.57 2.04
CA TYR A 206 -13.54 25.61 2.53
C TYR A 206 -12.27 25.64 1.68
N LEU A 207 -11.98 26.78 1.08
CA LEU A 207 -10.84 26.99 0.20
C LEU A 207 -9.73 27.72 0.96
N TYR A 208 -8.50 27.24 0.79
CA TYR A 208 -7.30 27.79 1.41
C TYR A 208 -6.17 27.91 0.38
N GLY A 209 -5.54 29.08 0.33
CA GLY A 209 -4.33 29.30 -0.47
C GLY A 209 -3.13 29.57 0.44
N PHE A 210 -2.10 28.72 0.39
CA PHE A 210 -0.87 28.89 1.16
C PHE A 210 0.29 29.29 0.25
N GLU A 211 1.00 30.35 0.62
CA GLU A 211 2.12 30.90 -0.15
C GLU A 211 3.45 30.20 0.18
N TYR A 212 4.27 29.97 -0.84
CA TYR A 212 5.59 29.37 -0.76
C TYR A 212 6.61 30.15 -1.59
N ASP A 213 7.82 30.27 -1.03
CA ASP A 213 8.97 30.86 -1.70
C ASP A 213 9.58 29.92 -2.76
N TYR A 214 9.31 28.62 -2.65
CA TYR A 214 9.83 27.55 -3.50
C TYR A 214 8.75 26.96 -4.38
N PHE A 215 9.15 26.43 -5.53
CA PHE A 215 8.29 25.56 -6.30
C PHE A 215 8.19 24.20 -5.61
N CYS A 216 7.02 23.94 -5.03
CA CYS A 216 6.72 22.77 -4.22
C CYS A 216 6.35 21.56 -5.09
N ASP A 217 7.30 21.06 -5.87
CA ASP A 217 7.09 19.95 -6.79
C ASP A 217 6.78 18.63 -6.06
N TYR A 218 6.05 17.74 -6.73
CA TYR A 218 5.73 16.40 -6.26
C TYR A 218 5.10 16.35 -4.85
N PRO A 219 4.10 17.20 -4.51
CA PRO A 219 3.46 17.16 -3.19
C PRO A 219 2.85 15.79 -2.90
N LYS A 220 3.00 15.33 -1.66
CA LYS A 220 2.29 14.17 -1.11
C LYS A 220 1.69 14.55 0.22
N PHE A 221 0.46 14.10 0.50
CA PHE A 221 -0.21 14.35 1.78
C PHE A 221 -0.48 13.06 2.55
N GLY A 222 -0.59 13.20 3.87
CA GLY A 222 -1.15 12.21 4.76
C GLY A 222 -1.92 12.86 5.89
N VAL A 223 -2.94 12.16 6.39
CA VAL A 223 -3.71 12.54 7.56
C VAL A 223 -3.03 11.99 8.81
N TRP A 224 -2.92 12.83 9.84
CA TRP A 224 -2.60 12.41 11.20
C TRP A 224 -3.60 13.00 12.20
N HIS A 225 -3.52 12.60 13.47
CA HIS A 225 -4.51 13.04 14.48
C HIS A 225 -4.50 14.55 14.74
N ASP A 226 -3.35 15.21 14.57
CA ASP A 226 -3.11 16.63 14.89
C ASP A 226 -2.92 17.53 13.67
N GLY A 227 -2.84 16.99 12.46
CA GLY A 227 -2.53 17.79 11.28
C GLY A 227 -2.73 17.06 9.96
N TYR A 228 -2.84 17.84 8.88
CA TYR A 228 -2.58 17.33 7.53
C TYR A 228 -1.12 17.60 7.21
N TYR A 229 -0.40 16.55 6.87
CA TYR A 229 1.04 16.60 6.63
C TYR A 229 1.29 16.57 5.13
N MET A 230 2.07 17.51 4.62
CA MET A 230 2.49 17.56 3.23
C MET A 230 4.00 17.54 3.13
N THR A 231 4.54 16.71 2.26
CA THR A 231 5.94 16.74 1.85
C THR A 231 6.06 17.24 0.42
N THR A 232 7.15 17.92 0.09
CA THR A 232 7.42 18.46 -1.25
C THR A 232 8.89 18.35 -1.60
N ASN A 233 9.19 18.21 -2.90
CA ASN A 233 10.53 18.43 -3.43
C ASN A 233 10.66 19.93 -3.75
N ASN A 234 11.24 20.72 -2.86
CA ASN A 234 11.32 22.16 -3.06
C ASN A 234 12.40 22.53 -4.07
N ASN A 235 12.03 23.30 -5.08
CA ASN A 235 12.93 23.79 -6.12
C ASN A 235 12.96 25.32 -6.17
N TYR A 236 14.07 25.88 -6.64
CA TYR A 236 14.23 27.31 -6.90
C TYR A 236 14.76 27.56 -8.31
N TRP A 237 14.37 28.69 -8.88
CA TRP A 237 14.82 29.17 -10.18
C TRP A 237 16.02 30.12 -10.01
N ASP A 238 17.15 29.84 -10.67
CA ASP A 238 18.35 30.68 -10.57
C ASP A 238 18.42 31.83 -11.60
N GLY A 239 17.40 31.96 -12.45
CA GLY A 239 17.38 32.85 -13.61
C GLY A 239 17.63 32.13 -14.94
N SER A 240 18.05 30.86 -14.90
CA SER A 240 18.39 30.06 -16.08
C SER A 240 17.88 28.62 -16.07
N GLN A 241 17.86 27.97 -14.90
CA GLN A 241 17.36 26.60 -14.73
C GLN A 241 16.79 26.39 -13.32
N TRP A 242 15.98 25.34 -13.18
CA TRP A 242 15.47 24.89 -11.90
C TRP A 242 16.53 24.08 -11.15
N HIS A 243 16.63 24.30 -9.85
CA HIS A 243 17.50 23.54 -8.96
C HIS A 243 16.72 23.05 -7.76
N PHE A 244 17.01 21.83 -7.35
CA PHE A 244 16.53 21.33 -6.07
C PHE A 244 17.20 22.04 -4.90
N HIS A 245 16.38 22.43 -3.94
CA HIS A 245 16.78 23.06 -2.69
C HIS A 245 16.88 22.03 -1.57
N ALA A 246 15.74 21.44 -1.21
CA ALA A 246 15.59 20.49 -0.11
C ALA A 246 14.19 19.86 -0.13
N VAL A 247 13.94 18.91 0.77
CA VAL A 247 12.57 18.48 1.09
C VAL A 247 11.90 19.54 1.98
N GLY A 248 10.69 19.94 1.61
CA GLY A 248 9.80 20.74 2.44
C GLY A 248 8.83 19.85 3.20
N VAL A 249 8.53 20.19 4.45
CA VAL A 249 7.46 19.54 5.23
C VAL A 249 6.53 20.60 5.78
N SER A 250 5.25 20.54 5.44
CA SER A 250 4.21 21.42 5.97
C SER A 250 3.24 20.63 6.83
N VAL A 251 2.89 21.17 7.99
CA VAL A 251 1.80 20.66 8.82
C VAL A 251 0.72 21.72 8.85
N PHE A 252 -0.48 21.37 8.36
CA PHE A 252 -1.65 22.24 8.36
C PHE A 252 -2.55 21.90 9.56
N GLU A 253 -3.05 22.93 10.26
CA GLU A 253 -3.84 22.80 11.48
C GLU A 253 -5.22 22.19 11.21
N ARG A 254 -5.27 20.86 11.17
CA ARG A 254 -6.41 20.05 10.76
C ARG A 254 -7.74 20.52 11.36
N ASP A 255 -7.81 20.67 12.68
CA ASP A 255 -9.02 21.14 13.36
C ASP A 255 -9.51 22.51 12.88
N SER A 256 -8.58 23.44 12.58
CA SER A 256 -8.93 24.76 12.06
C SER A 256 -9.36 24.72 10.59
N LEU A 257 -8.73 23.88 9.77
CA LEU A 257 -9.14 23.69 8.38
C LEU A 257 -10.55 23.09 8.30
N LEU A 258 -10.80 22.04 9.09
CA LEU A 258 -12.10 21.37 9.22
C LEU A 258 -13.20 22.31 9.71
N ALA A 259 -12.86 23.23 10.62
CA ALA A 259 -13.78 24.24 11.15
C ALA A 259 -14.07 25.40 10.18
N GLY A 260 -13.39 25.47 9.02
CA GLY A 260 -13.56 26.59 8.09
C GLY A 260 -12.97 27.90 8.62
N SER A 261 -11.84 27.84 9.35
CA SER A 261 -11.23 29.02 9.97
C SER A 261 -10.25 29.72 9.03
N PRO A 262 -10.41 31.02 8.71
CA PRO A 262 -9.41 31.79 7.97
C PRO A 262 -8.08 31.94 8.74
N ASP A 263 -8.09 31.63 10.04
CA ASP A 263 -6.92 31.70 10.91
C ASP A 263 -6.14 30.38 11.01
N ALA A 264 -6.54 29.36 10.23
CA ALA A 264 -5.83 28.08 10.13
C ALA A 264 -4.32 28.30 9.90
N ARG A 265 -3.49 27.60 10.67
CA ARG A 265 -2.04 27.77 10.61
C ARG A 265 -1.38 26.67 9.79
N ARG A 266 -0.27 27.03 9.16
CA ARG A 266 0.73 26.11 8.61
C ARG A 266 2.02 26.27 9.41
N ILE A 267 2.59 25.15 9.84
CA ILE A 267 3.98 25.05 10.30
C ILE A 267 4.79 24.48 9.14
N PHE A 268 5.88 25.15 8.76
CA PHE A 268 6.73 24.71 7.66
C PHE A 268 8.15 24.46 8.16
N PHE A 269 8.69 23.30 7.78
CA PHE A 269 10.05 22.88 7.99
C PHE A 269 10.77 22.84 6.65
N ASP A 270 11.94 23.47 6.61
CA ASP A 270 12.88 23.37 5.50
C ASP A 270 14.02 22.44 5.93
N LEU A 271 14.19 21.30 5.27
CA LEU A 271 15.21 20.31 5.62
C LEU A 271 16.61 20.66 5.05
N TYR A 272 16.84 21.92 4.69
CA TYR A 272 18.15 22.44 4.27
C TYR A 272 19.16 22.59 5.45
N PRO A 273 20.49 22.37 5.24
CA PRO A 273 21.11 21.79 4.05
C PRO A 273 20.82 20.29 3.98
N ASN A 274 20.27 19.87 2.86
CA ASN A 274 19.84 18.51 2.68
C ASN A 274 21.03 17.64 2.23
N ASN A 275 21.42 16.69 3.08
CA ASN A 275 22.47 15.71 2.73
C ASN A 275 21.90 14.32 2.43
N GLU A 276 20.59 14.09 2.60
CA GLU A 276 20.00 12.74 2.52
C GLU A 276 18.73 12.62 1.65
N PRO A 277 17.50 12.93 2.11
CA PRO A 277 16.32 12.58 1.33
C PRO A 277 16.07 13.54 0.17
N TRP A 278 16.01 13.05 -1.07
CA TRP A 278 15.53 13.86 -2.20
C TRP A 278 14.00 14.04 -2.17
N SER A 279 13.28 12.96 -1.83
CA SER A 279 11.83 12.91 -1.77
C SER A 279 11.39 12.03 -0.59
N VAL A 280 10.28 12.39 0.05
CA VAL A 280 9.81 11.81 1.31
C VAL A 280 8.30 11.61 1.23
N LEU A 281 7.77 10.52 1.77
CA LEU A 281 6.33 10.31 1.92
C LEU A 281 5.89 10.60 3.36
N PRO A 282 4.79 11.34 3.57
CA PRO A 282 4.13 11.41 4.86
C PRO A 282 3.32 10.13 5.09
N ALA A 283 3.29 9.67 6.34
CA ALA A 283 2.39 8.60 6.74
C ALA A 283 0.93 9.08 6.70
N ASP A 284 0.05 8.19 6.28
CA ASP A 284 -1.38 8.44 6.18
C ASP A 284 -2.15 7.28 6.80
N TYR A 285 -2.91 7.53 7.86
CA TYR A 285 -3.57 6.45 8.60
C TYR A 285 -4.88 6.03 7.94
N ASP A 286 -5.11 4.73 7.88
CA ASP A 286 -6.44 4.16 7.58
C ASP A 286 -6.97 3.46 8.84
N GLY A 287 -8.27 3.53 9.10
CA GLY A 287 -8.93 2.84 10.22
C GLY A 287 -8.75 3.52 11.58
N GLU A 288 -8.34 2.75 12.61
CA GLU A 288 -8.20 3.31 13.96
C GLU A 288 -7.12 4.39 13.97
N PRO A 289 -7.43 5.63 14.42
CA PRO A 289 -6.46 6.71 14.40
C PRO A 289 -5.28 6.43 15.33
N PRO A 290 -4.09 6.95 15.00
CA PRO A 290 -2.93 6.87 15.87
C PRO A 290 -3.20 7.52 17.24
N PRO A 291 -2.61 7.01 18.34
CA PRO A 291 -2.73 7.64 19.65
C PRO A 291 -2.22 9.09 19.63
N VAL A 292 -2.88 9.97 20.38
CA VAL A 292 -2.62 11.43 20.36
C VAL A 292 -1.21 11.84 20.83
N ASP A 293 -0.50 10.95 21.52
CA ASP A 293 0.87 11.14 21.99
C ASP A 293 1.94 10.57 21.03
N VAL A 294 1.50 9.92 19.94
CA VAL A 294 2.39 9.38 18.92
C VAL A 294 2.65 10.45 17.84
N PRO A 295 3.92 10.73 17.50
CA PRO A 295 4.25 11.68 16.42
C PRO A 295 3.78 11.17 15.06
N ALA A 296 3.61 12.07 14.11
CA ALA A 296 3.47 11.67 12.70
C ALA A 296 4.80 11.13 12.18
N TYR A 297 4.75 10.29 11.15
CA TYR A 297 5.95 9.70 10.55
C TYR A 297 6.13 10.12 9.10
N LEU A 298 7.38 10.23 8.67
CA LEU A 298 7.74 10.39 7.26
C LEU A 298 8.77 9.32 6.89
N ALA A 299 8.77 8.84 5.64
CA ALA A 299 9.76 7.86 5.18
C ALA A 299 10.37 8.21 3.82
N TYR A 300 11.63 7.81 3.65
CA TYR A 300 12.33 7.81 2.36
C TYR A 300 13.27 6.61 2.30
N TYR A 301 13.77 6.30 1.10
CA TYR A 301 14.93 5.42 0.96
C TYR A 301 16.12 6.17 0.36
N LYS A 302 17.31 5.61 0.59
CA LYS A 302 18.54 5.99 -0.08
C LYS A 302 19.24 4.74 -0.59
N GLU A 303 19.43 4.67 -1.91
CA GLU A 303 20.33 3.70 -2.54
C GLU A 303 21.78 4.07 -2.18
N ALA A 304 22.45 3.18 -1.45
CA ALA A 304 23.79 3.36 -0.89
C ALA A 304 24.42 2.01 -0.51
N PHE A 305 25.67 2.02 -0.01
CA PHE A 305 26.28 0.81 0.54
C PHE A 305 26.60 0.97 2.03
N PRO A 306 25.77 0.41 2.93
CA PRO A 306 24.51 -0.31 2.69
C PRO A 306 23.34 0.62 2.33
N ASP A 307 22.31 0.05 1.68
CA ASP A 307 21.03 0.72 1.45
C ASP A 307 20.37 1.07 2.77
N ARG A 308 19.54 2.11 2.76
CA ARG A 308 18.83 2.55 3.97
C ARG A 308 17.43 3.08 3.69
N ILE A 309 16.54 2.87 4.66
CA ILE A 309 15.24 3.51 4.78
C ILE A 309 15.29 4.39 6.03
N GLY A 310 15.12 5.71 5.85
CA GLY A 310 15.06 6.64 6.97
C GLY A 310 13.61 6.89 7.35
N ILE A 311 13.32 6.83 8.65
CA ILE A 311 12.03 7.21 9.22
C ILE A 311 12.25 8.44 10.09
N TYR A 312 11.51 9.51 9.80
CA TYR A 312 11.44 10.70 10.62
C TYR A 312 10.20 10.65 11.50
N SER A 313 10.32 11.14 12.74
CA SER A 313 9.18 11.54 13.57
C SER A 313 8.96 13.04 13.44
N VAL A 314 7.69 13.46 13.45
CA VAL A 314 7.28 14.86 13.45
C VAL A 314 6.39 15.14 14.65
N HIS A 315 6.92 15.92 15.58
CA HIS A 315 6.18 16.40 16.75
C HIS A 315 5.66 17.81 16.48
N THR A 316 4.35 17.97 16.51
CA THR A 316 3.68 19.26 16.29
C THR A 316 3.21 19.87 17.61
N ASP A 317 3.61 21.11 17.89
CA ASP A 317 3.13 21.89 19.04
C ASP A 317 2.25 23.05 18.57
N TRP A 318 0.93 22.86 18.55
CA TRP A 318 0.00 23.92 18.17
C TRP A 318 -0.14 25.05 19.21
N ILE A 319 0.34 24.86 20.45
CA ILE A 319 0.34 25.90 21.48
C ILE A 319 1.51 26.86 21.26
N VAL A 320 2.70 26.31 21.00
CA VAL A 320 3.90 27.06 20.65
C VAL A 320 4.50 26.45 19.38
N PRO A 321 4.04 26.86 18.18
CA PRO A 321 4.48 26.30 16.91
C PRO A 321 5.99 26.21 16.70
N GLY A 322 6.78 27.12 17.28
CA GLY A 322 8.24 27.07 17.19
C GLY A 322 8.91 25.94 18.00
N ASN A 323 8.19 25.24 18.87
CA ASN A 323 8.66 24.05 19.59
C ASN A 323 8.48 22.75 18.80
N SER A 324 7.74 22.78 17.68
CA SER A 324 7.60 21.62 16.83
C SER A 324 8.97 21.16 16.31
N VAL A 325 9.13 19.87 16.05
CA VAL A 325 10.42 19.30 15.66
C VAL A 325 10.24 18.12 14.72
N ILE A 326 11.12 18.03 13.72
CA ILE A 326 11.35 16.83 12.91
C ILE A 326 12.69 16.24 13.33
N GLU A 327 12.72 14.94 13.59
CA GLU A 327 13.96 14.22 13.91
C GLU A 327 14.00 12.87 13.21
N LEU A 328 15.20 12.46 12.79
CA LEU A 328 15.40 11.12 12.24
C LEU A 328 15.27 10.13 13.39
N SER A 329 14.16 9.39 13.42
CA SER A 329 13.87 8.44 14.50
C SER A 329 14.59 7.12 14.28
N GLU A 330 14.57 6.60 13.04
CA GLU A 330 15.14 5.30 12.70
C GLU A 330 15.89 5.33 11.37
N THR A 331 16.92 4.49 11.26
CA THR A 331 17.58 4.14 10.00
C THR A 331 17.54 2.63 9.86
N LEU A 332 16.67 2.15 8.98
CA LEU A 332 16.49 0.72 8.71
C LEU A 332 17.38 0.31 7.55
N HIS A 333 17.83 -0.95 7.56
CA HIS A 333 18.68 -1.52 6.52
C HIS A 333 17.91 -2.60 5.76
N PRO A 334 17.32 -2.27 4.58
CA PRO A 334 16.69 -3.27 3.74
C PRO A 334 17.74 -4.21 3.12
N GLU A 335 17.27 -5.31 2.54
CA GLU A 335 18.13 -6.12 1.67
C GLU A 335 18.56 -5.28 0.46
N PRO A 336 19.79 -5.46 -0.07
CA PRO A 336 20.30 -4.66 -1.17
C PRO A 336 19.34 -4.60 -2.36
N PHE A 337 19.26 -3.45 -3.02
CA PHE A 337 18.52 -3.27 -4.26
C PHE A 337 19.27 -2.33 -5.20
N SER A 338 18.81 -2.23 -6.45
CA SER A 338 19.23 -1.15 -7.33
C SER A 338 18.05 -0.48 -7.99
N GLY A 339 18.11 0.85 -8.10
CA GLY A 339 17.17 1.62 -8.92
C GLY A 339 17.57 1.68 -10.41
N SER A 340 18.72 1.13 -10.80
CA SER A 340 19.32 1.36 -12.12
C SER A 340 18.57 0.65 -13.25
N LEU A 341 17.77 1.39 -14.00
CA LEU A 341 17.00 0.95 -15.17
C LEU A 341 17.38 1.84 -16.37
N PRO A 342 18.57 1.66 -16.97
CA PRO A 342 19.16 2.62 -17.91
C PRO A 342 18.35 2.81 -19.21
N ASP A 343 17.69 1.75 -19.67
CA ASP A 343 16.83 1.84 -20.85
C ASP A 343 15.42 2.34 -20.52
N GLY A 344 14.99 2.26 -19.25
CA GLY A 344 13.61 2.48 -18.82
C GLY A 344 12.71 1.25 -19.02
N ILE A 345 11.40 1.48 -19.14
CA ILE A 345 10.41 0.40 -19.26
C ILE A 345 10.08 0.13 -20.73
N PRO A 346 10.25 -1.10 -21.23
CA PRO A 346 9.97 -1.43 -22.62
C PRO A 346 8.48 -1.48 -22.94
N GLN A 347 8.16 -1.23 -24.21
CA GLN A 347 6.81 -1.31 -24.80
C GLN A 347 6.83 -2.11 -26.12
N PRO A 348 5.69 -2.64 -26.60
CA PRO A 348 5.64 -3.36 -27.86
C PRO A 348 5.99 -2.53 -29.10
N GLY A 349 6.42 -3.22 -30.16
CA GLY A 349 6.62 -2.61 -31.47
C GLY A 349 7.78 -1.61 -31.56
N ASN A 350 8.76 -1.69 -30.64
CA ASN A 350 9.88 -0.75 -30.52
C ASN A 350 9.42 0.70 -30.28
N ALA A 351 8.32 0.89 -29.54
CA ALA A 351 7.92 2.21 -29.07
C ALA A 351 8.97 2.79 -28.09
N PRO A 352 8.96 4.11 -27.86
CA PRO A 352 9.84 4.74 -26.87
C PRO A 352 9.74 4.05 -25.51
N TYR A 353 10.83 3.96 -24.76
CA TYR A 353 10.79 3.46 -23.39
C TYR A 353 10.04 4.44 -22.47
N LEU A 354 9.45 3.94 -21.38
CA LEU A 354 8.80 4.77 -20.37
C LEU A 354 9.75 5.02 -19.19
N SER A 355 9.60 6.16 -18.53
CA SER A 355 10.31 6.45 -17.30
C SER A 355 9.85 5.53 -16.17
N ALA A 356 10.81 4.94 -15.46
CA ALA A 356 10.56 3.98 -14.39
C ALA A 356 10.37 4.63 -12.99
N LEU A 357 10.83 5.88 -12.83
CA LEU A 357 10.83 6.62 -11.55
C LEU A 357 11.32 5.81 -10.33
N SER A 358 12.42 5.07 -10.50
CA SER A 358 13.02 4.16 -9.52
C SER A 358 13.96 4.84 -8.51
N ASN A 359 13.72 6.11 -8.18
CA ASN A 359 14.57 6.94 -7.32
C ASN A 359 13.87 7.48 -6.06
N ARG A 360 12.66 7.01 -5.76
CA ARG A 360 11.84 7.45 -4.61
C ARG A 360 10.83 6.38 -4.21
N LEU A 361 10.32 6.46 -2.97
CA LEU A 361 9.16 5.68 -2.56
C LEU A 361 7.92 6.11 -3.37
N MET A 362 7.08 5.14 -3.73
CA MET A 362 5.80 5.39 -4.42
C MET A 362 4.67 5.55 -3.39
N TYR A 363 3.77 6.48 -3.65
CA TYR A 363 2.64 6.80 -2.77
C TYR A 363 1.66 5.61 -2.68
N ARG A 364 1.14 5.21 -1.51
CA ARG A 364 1.16 5.83 -0.17
C ARG A 364 2.15 5.15 0.80
N LEU A 365 2.50 5.89 1.87
CA LEU A 365 3.02 5.31 3.12
C LEU A 365 1.82 5.11 4.06
N GLN A 366 1.11 4.00 3.88
CA GLN A 366 -0.09 3.72 4.66
C GLN A 366 0.30 3.35 6.09
N TYR A 367 -0.30 3.98 7.09
CA TYR A 367 -0.17 3.61 8.50
C TYR A 367 -1.43 2.89 8.99
N ARG A 368 -1.25 1.90 9.88
CA ARG A 368 -2.35 1.21 10.55
C ARG A 368 -1.97 0.84 11.98
N LYS A 369 -2.95 0.83 12.87
CA LYS A 369 -2.79 0.37 14.26
C LYS A 369 -3.53 -0.95 14.48
N PHE A 370 -2.83 -1.90 15.10
CA PHE A 370 -3.40 -3.12 15.67
C PHE A 370 -3.23 -3.11 17.19
N ASP A 371 -3.89 -4.05 17.88
CA ASP A 371 -3.84 -4.14 19.35
C ASP A 371 -2.42 -4.21 19.94
N ASN A 372 -1.52 -4.93 19.27
CA ASN A 372 -0.19 -5.25 19.80
C ASN A 372 0.96 -4.60 19.02
N TYR A 373 0.69 -3.93 17.91
CA TYR A 373 1.70 -3.27 17.08
C TYR A 373 1.07 -2.21 16.17
N GLN A 374 1.89 -1.29 15.71
CA GLN A 374 1.56 -0.37 14.63
C GLN A 374 2.34 -0.79 13.39
N THR A 375 1.82 -0.48 12.20
CA THR A 375 2.42 -0.88 10.93
C THR A 375 2.44 0.27 9.95
N MET A 376 3.43 0.27 9.07
CA MET A 376 3.44 1.08 7.86
C MET A 376 3.75 0.22 6.64
N VAL A 377 3.07 0.45 5.53
CA VAL A 377 3.29 -0.25 4.25
C VAL A 377 3.65 0.76 3.16
N THR A 378 4.64 0.42 2.33
CA THR A 378 5.08 1.25 1.19
C THR A 378 5.74 0.37 0.12
N ASN A 379 5.98 0.95 -1.06
CA ASN A 379 6.71 0.28 -2.14
C ASN A 379 7.59 1.25 -2.96
N HIS A 380 8.44 0.70 -3.82
CA HIS A 380 9.10 1.42 -4.92
C HIS A 380 9.54 0.51 -6.06
N THR A 381 9.82 1.11 -7.22
CA THR A 381 10.39 0.42 -8.37
C THR A 381 11.87 0.08 -8.13
N VAL A 382 12.29 -1.14 -8.47
CA VAL A 382 13.69 -1.58 -8.47
C VAL A 382 14.03 -2.31 -9.76
N ASN A 383 15.29 -2.28 -10.17
CA ASN A 383 15.84 -3.23 -11.12
C ASN A 383 16.04 -4.56 -10.40
N ARG A 384 15.25 -5.57 -10.79
CA ARG A 384 15.39 -6.91 -10.20
C ARG A 384 16.65 -7.66 -10.68
N GLY A 385 17.30 -7.14 -11.72
CA GLY A 385 18.34 -7.77 -12.52
C GLY A 385 17.96 -7.80 -14.02
N ASN A 386 18.97 -7.69 -14.89
CA ASN A 386 18.84 -7.65 -16.36
C ASN A 386 17.95 -6.52 -16.92
N GLY A 387 17.83 -5.40 -16.20
CA GLY A 387 17.09 -4.23 -16.67
C GLY A 387 15.56 -4.41 -16.64
N VAL A 388 15.05 -5.37 -15.86
CA VAL A 388 13.60 -5.55 -15.70
C VAL A 388 13.13 -4.95 -14.39
N ALA A 389 12.12 -4.09 -14.46
CA ALA A 389 11.55 -3.45 -13.29
C ALA A 389 10.68 -4.44 -12.48
N GLY A 390 10.85 -4.42 -11.17
CA GLY A 390 9.99 -5.10 -10.20
C GLY A 390 9.57 -4.13 -9.09
N ILE A 391 8.60 -4.55 -8.28
CA ILE A 391 8.12 -3.75 -7.15
C ILE A 391 8.73 -4.28 -5.86
N ARG A 392 9.64 -3.51 -5.24
CA ARG A 392 10.11 -3.74 -3.88
C ARG A 392 9.07 -3.17 -2.92
N TRP A 393 8.62 -3.97 -1.97
CA TRP A 393 7.63 -3.57 -0.97
C TRP A 393 8.12 -3.88 0.43
N TYR A 394 7.59 -3.13 1.41
CA TYR A 394 7.96 -3.24 2.81
C TYR A 394 6.73 -3.21 3.70
N GLU A 395 6.77 -4.01 4.76
CA GLU A 395 5.96 -3.81 5.95
C GLU A 395 6.90 -3.47 7.11
N PHE A 396 6.76 -2.26 7.65
CA PHE A 396 7.43 -1.84 8.88
C PHE A 396 6.50 -2.09 10.05
N ARG A 397 7.03 -2.52 11.20
CA ARG A 397 6.26 -2.62 12.45
C ARG A 397 6.96 -1.95 13.61
N ASP A 398 6.17 -1.37 14.50
CA ASP A 398 6.60 -0.94 15.83
C ASP A 398 5.76 -1.65 16.90
N TYR A 399 6.43 -2.29 17.84
CA TYR A 399 5.84 -2.98 18.99
C TYR A 399 5.98 -2.17 20.30
N GLY A 400 6.31 -0.87 20.19
CA GLY A 400 6.60 0.05 21.29
C GLY A 400 8.11 0.22 21.58
N SER A 401 8.97 -0.22 20.66
CA SER A 401 10.44 -0.15 20.81
C SER A 401 11.15 0.50 19.62
N GLY A 402 10.40 1.11 18.71
CA GLY A 402 10.91 1.67 17.46
C GLY A 402 10.53 0.83 16.25
N TRP A 403 10.58 1.47 15.08
CA TRP A 403 10.23 0.83 13.81
C TRP A 403 11.30 -0.18 13.39
N GLN A 404 10.86 -1.28 12.80
CA GLN A 404 11.74 -2.27 12.16
C GLN A 404 11.11 -2.78 10.86
N ILE A 405 11.95 -3.27 9.94
CA ILE A 405 11.47 -4.03 8.78
C ILE A 405 10.93 -5.36 9.31
N TYR A 406 9.62 -5.54 9.30
CA TYR A 406 9.00 -6.82 9.65
C TYR A 406 9.13 -7.80 8.50
N GLN A 407 8.88 -7.34 7.27
CA GLN A 407 9.14 -8.09 6.06
C GLN A 407 9.33 -7.18 4.83
N GLN A 408 9.95 -7.77 3.81
CA GLN A 408 10.19 -7.13 2.51
C GLN A 408 10.23 -8.21 1.41
N GLY A 409 9.95 -7.80 0.18
CA GLY A 409 10.09 -8.66 -1.00
C GLY A 409 10.11 -7.85 -2.28
N THR A 410 10.61 -8.43 -3.37
CA THR A 410 10.53 -7.85 -4.72
C THR A 410 9.64 -8.71 -5.61
N TYR A 411 8.48 -8.19 -6.00
CA TYR A 411 7.54 -8.92 -6.85
C TYR A 411 7.86 -8.71 -8.34
N SER A 412 8.26 -9.78 -9.01
CA SER A 412 8.44 -9.81 -10.46
C SER A 412 8.45 -11.27 -10.98
N PRO A 413 7.28 -11.90 -11.09
CA PRO A 413 7.12 -13.34 -11.37
C PRO A 413 7.42 -13.77 -12.82
N ASP A 414 7.69 -12.84 -13.74
CA ASP A 414 7.94 -13.11 -15.16
C ASP A 414 8.83 -12.01 -15.76
N ASN A 415 9.03 -11.97 -17.09
CA ASN A 415 9.86 -10.95 -17.76
C ASN A 415 9.15 -9.62 -18.09
N THR A 416 7.92 -9.43 -17.64
CA THR A 416 7.18 -8.16 -17.77
C THR A 416 7.64 -7.20 -16.69
N SER A 417 7.93 -5.95 -17.06
CA SER A 417 8.30 -4.92 -16.09
C SER A 417 7.08 -4.48 -15.28
N ARG A 418 7.28 -4.24 -13.98
CA ARG A 418 6.28 -3.71 -13.03
C ARG A 418 6.85 -2.45 -12.38
N TRP A 419 6.14 -1.33 -12.46
CA TRP A 419 6.58 -0.04 -11.90
C TRP A 419 5.37 0.82 -11.49
N MET A 420 5.61 1.94 -10.79
CA MET A 420 4.59 2.87 -10.26
C MET A 420 3.54 2.16 -9.40
N GLY A 421 4.01 1.45 -8.39
CA GLY A 421 3.14 0.69 -7.51
C GLY A 421 2.48 1.53 -6.42
N SER A 422 1.37 1.04 -5.89
CA SER A 422 0.76 1.51 -4.65
C SER A 422 0.34 0.32 -3.80
N ALA A 423 0.49 0.45 -2.48
CA ALA A 423 0.31 -0.65 -1.54
C ALA A 423 -0.49 -0.20 -0.31
N ALA A 424 -1.38 -1.07 0.16
CA ALA A 424 -2.17 -0.85 1.37
C ALA A 424 -2.42 -2.20 2.08
N MET A 425 -2.71 -2.14 3.37
CA MET A 425 -3.04 -3.26 4.24
C MET A 425 -4.43 -3.11 4.83
N ASP A 426 -5.27 -4.15 4.76
CA ASP A 426 -6.62 -4.18 5.34
C ASP A 426 -6.65 -4.37 6.87
N GLU A 427 -7.85 -4.39 7.45
CA GLU A 427 -8.05 -4.65 8.90
C GLU A 427 -7.61 -6.03 9.36
N TYR A 428 -7.45 -7.00 8.46
CA TYR A 428 -7.02 -8.35 8.79
C TYR A 428 -5.50 -8.55 8.64
N GLY A 429 -4.79 -7.54 8.13
CA GLY A 429 -3.35 -7.60 7.90
C GLY A 429 -2.96 -8.18 6.54
N ASN A 430 -3.90 -8.26 5.60
CA ASN A 430 -3.62 -8.63 4.22
C ASN A 430 -3.10 -7.40 3.47
N ILE A 431 -2.10 -7.57 2.62
CA ILE A 431 -1.49 -6.48 1.86
C ILE A 431 -1.84 -6.64 0.39
N ALA A 432 -2.43 -5.60 -0.21
CA ALA A 432 -2.62 -5.49 -1.64
C ALA A 432 -1.51 -4.65 -2.27
N LEU A 433 -1.16 -4.97 -3.51
CA LEU A 433 -0.13 -4.27 -4.27
C LEU A 433 -0.57 -4.13 -5.73
N GLY A 434 -0.87 -2.90 -6.15
CA GLY A 434 -1.22 -2.54 -7.53
C GLY A 434 -0.07 -1.85 -8.23
N TYR A 435 0.06 -1.98 -9.55
CA TYR A 435 1.14 -1.38 -10.36
C TYR A 435 0.78 -1.35 -11.85
N SER A 436 1.58 -0.59 -12.62
CA SER A 436 1.60 -0.66 -14.09
C SER A 436 2.45 -1.84 -14.56
N VAL A 437 2.09 -2.44 -15.71
CA VAL A 437 2.89 -3.49 -16.38
C VAL A 437 3.09 -3.21 -17.86
N SER A 438 4.26 -3.56 -18.39
CA SER A 438 4.63 -3.37 -19.81
C SER A 438 5.87 -4.20 -20.14
N GLY A 439 5.99 -4.55 -21.41
CA GLY A 439 7.09 -5.36 -21.93
C GLY A 439 7.15 -5.30 -23.45
N TYR A 440 8.11 -6.01 -24.05
CA TYR A 440 8.17 -6.11 -25.52
C TYR A 440 6.92 -6.75 -26.15
N ASP A 441 6.20 -7.58 -25.40
CA ASP A 441 4.98 -8.26 -25.84
C ASP A 441 3.75 -7.90 -24.96
N THR A 442 3.88 -6.92 -24.07
CA THR A 442 2.80 -6.49 -23.16
C THR A 442 2.63 -4.99 -23.25
N TYR A 443 1.46 -4.53 -23.70
CA TYR A 443 1.13 -3.11 -23.70
C TYR A 443 1.01 -2.58 -22.27
N PRO A 444 1.26 -1.27 -22.04
CA PRO A 444 1.02 -0.64 -20.75
C PRO A 444 -0.38 -0.91 -20.20
N SER A 445 -0.44 -1.68 -19.12
CA SER A 445 -1.65 -2.27 -18.53
C SER A 445 -1.63 -2.09 -17.01
N ILE A 446 -2.75 -2.41 -16.34
CA ILE A 446 -2.86 -2.29 -14.89
C ILE A 446 -3.10 -3.67 -14.29
N ARG A 447 -2.27 -4.04 -13.31
CA ARG A 447 -2.40 -5.30 -12.58
C ARG A 447 -2.25 -5.08 -11.08
N PHE A 448 -2.68 -6.07 -10.32
CA PHE A 448 -2.44 -6.15 -8.89
C PHE A 448 -2.16 -7.59 -8.44
N THR A 449 -1.60 -7.71 -7.25
CA THR A 449 -1.42 -8.95 -6.49
C THR A 449 -1.65 -8.63 -5.01
N GLY A 450 -1.39 -9.59 -4.13
CA GLY A 450 -1.44 -9.37 -2.71
C GLY A 450 -0.92 -10.56 -1.91
N ARG A 451 -1.06 -10.44 -0.60
CA ARG A 451 -0.78 -11.50 0.36
C ARG A 451 -1.71 -11.41 1.55
N TYR A 452 -2.00 -12.54 2.13
CA TYR A 452 -2.71 -12.66 3.39
C TYR A 452 -1.76 -12.55 4.57
N LYS A 453 -2.28 -12.17 5.74
CA LYS A 453 -1.50 -11.98 6.97
C LYS A 453 -0.58 -13.16 7.31
N ASN A 454 -1.07 -14.38 7.11
CA ASN A 454 -0.37 -15.62 7.50
C ASN A 454 0.47 -16.23 6.37
N ASP A 455 0.57 -15.57 5.22
CA ASP A 455 1.40 -16.05 4.13
C ASP A 455 2.89 -16.05 4.50
N PRO A 456 3.72 -16.90 3.86
CA PRO A 456 5.16 -16.83 3.98
C PRO A 456 5.68 -15.39 3.83
N SER A 457 6.50 -14.97 4.79
CA SER A 457 7.06 -13.62 4.84
C SER A 457 7.83 -13.28 3.56
N GLY A 458 7.58 -12.10 3.00
CA GLY A 458 8.26 -11.60 1.79
C GLY A 458 7.69 -12.10 0.47
N PHE A 459 6.60 -12.87 0.46
CA PHE A 459 5.94 -13.33 -0.76
C PHE A 459 4.55 -12.71 -0.94
N MET A 460 4.25 -12.31 -2.18
CA MET A 460 2.89 -12.06 -2.66
C MET A 460 2.31 -13.36 -3.19
N THR A 461 1.37 -13.96 -2.46
CA THR A 461 0.87 -15.31 -2.76
C THR A 461 -0.43 -15.33 -3.58
N VAL A 462 -1.10 -14.19 -3.66
CA VAL A 462 -2.33 -14.05 -4.46
C VAL A 462 -1.94 -13.93 -5.92
N GLN A 463 -2.56 -14.74 -6.77
CA GLN A 463 -2.30 -14.71 -8.21
C GLN A 463 -2.44 -13.28 -8.78
N GLU A 464 -1.44 -12.86 -9.57
CA GLU A 464 -1.52 -11.56 -10.25
C GLU A 464 -2.75 -11.51 -11.16
N THR A 465 -3.52 -10.44 -11.00
CA THR A 465 -4.78 -10.23 -11.69
C THR A 465 -4.71 -8.98 -12.56
N GLU A 466 -5.21 -9.10 -13.78
CA GLU A 466 -5.28 -7.99 -14.73
C GLU A 466 -6.58 -7.20 -14.53
N ILE A 467 -6.44 -5.93 -14.13
CA ILE A 467 -7.58 -5.00 -14.01
C ILE A 467 -8.02 -4.59 -15.41
N ILE A 468 -7.06 -4.18 -16.23
CA ILE A 468 -7.27 -3.88 -17.63
C ILE A 468 -5.99 -4.07 -18.44
N ALA A 469 -6.14 -4.76 -19.59
CA ALA A 469 -5.11 -4.85 -20.61
C ALA A 469 -5.11 -3.59 -21.47
N GLY A 470 -3.94 -2.97 -21.62
CA GLY A 470 -3.69 -1.98 -22.66
C GLY A 470 -3.71 -2.62 -24.05
N THR A 471 -3.96 -1.78 -25.06
CA THR A 471 -3.90 -2.16 -26.47
C THR A 471 -3.13 -1.14 -27.33
N GLY A 472 -2.51 -0.16 -26.69
CA GLY A 472 -1.71 0.88 -27.33
C GLY A 472 -0.43 1.18 -26.57
N VAL A 473 0.44 1.98 -27.19
CA VAL A 473 1.72 2.43 -26.61
C VAL A 473 1.78 3.95 -26.51
N GLN A 474 2.53 4.45 -25.54
CA GLN A 474 2.92 5.85 -25.48
C GLN A 474 3.98 6.14 -26.54
N LEU A 475 3.73 7.13 -27.38
CA LEU A 475 4.65 7.61 -28.42
C LEU A 475 5.28 8.97 -28.06
N SER A 476 4.95 9.52 -26.89
CA SER A 476 5.49 10.79 -26.41
C SER A 476 7.01 10.78 -26.32
N PRO A 477 7.70 11.81 -26.83
CA PRO A 477 9.15 11.95 -26.69
C PRO A 477 9.58 12.33 -25.27
N TYR A 478 8.64 12.65 -24.38
CA TYR A 478 8.94 13.01 -22.99
C TYR A 478 9.15 11.80 -22.09
N HIS A 479 8.75 10.59 -22.52
CA HIS A 479 8.88 9.33 -21.77
C HIS A 479 8.20 9.27 -20.38
N ARG A 480 7.65 10.38 -19.87
CA ARG A 480 7.02 10.49 -18.54
C ARG A 480 5.81 9.58 -18.41
N TRP A 481 5.69 8.95 -17.25
CA TRP A 481 4.56 8.16 -16.78
C TRP A 481 4.03 8.79 -15.48
N GLY A 482 2.75 8.59 -15.18
CA GLY A 482 2.04 9.14 -14.03
C GLY A 482 2.61 8.66 -12.71
N ASP A 483 2.89 9.60 -11.81
CA ASP A 483 3.66 9.37 -10.59
C ASP A 483 2.89 9.51 -9.27
N TYR A 484 1.56 9.40 -9.33
CA TYR A 484 0.63 9.60 -8.21
C TYR A 484 -0.31 8.42 -7.93
N SER A 485 -0.18 7.29 -8.62
CA SER A 485 -1.11 6.16 -8.44
C SER A 485 -1.35 5.81 -6.98
N CYS A 486 -2.62 5.62 -6.63
CA CYS A 486 -3.04 5.55 -5.24
C CYS A 486 -3.94 4.33 -5.01
N MET A 487 -3.59 3.55 -3.99
CA MET A 487 -4.41 2.52 -3.39
C MET A 487 -4.82 2.98 -1.98
N SER A 488 -6.11 2.94 -1.70
CA SER A 488 -6.68 3.27 -0.39
C SER A 488 -7.73 2.25 0.03
N LEU A 489 -8.17 2.33 1.29
CA LEU A 489 -9.21 1.45 1.83
C LEU A 489 -10.54 2.15 1.93
N ASP A 490 -11.60 1.38 1.71
CA ASP A 490 -12.95 1.78 2.06
C ASP A 490 -13.06 1.98 3.59
N PRO A 491 -13.43 3.18 4.08
CA PRO A 491 -13.50 3.45 5.52
C PRO A 491 -14.60 2.67 6.24
N ILE A 492 -15.58 2.12 5.51
CA ILE A 492 -16.71 1.36 6.07
C ILE A 492 -16.42 -0.12 6.13
N SER A 493 -15.92 -0.72 5.04
CA SER A 493 -15.64 -2.16 5.01
C SER A 493 -14.24 -2.50 5.51
N GLN A 494 -13.29 -1.55 5.49
CA GLN A 494 -11.87 -1.68 5.87
C GLN A 494 -11.13 -2.91 5.32
N THR A 495 -11.72 -3.54 4.30
CA THR A 495 -11.31 -4.77 3.61
C THR A 495 -11.36 -4.61 2.10
N THR A 496 -12.02 -3.55 1.63
CA THR A 496 -12.12 -3.21 0.21
C THR A 496 -11.05 -2.21 -0.17
N PHE A 497 -10.11 -2.65 -0.99
CA PHE A 497 -9.10 -1.82 -1.61
C PHE A 497 -9.70 -1.10 -2.81
N TRP A 498 -9.46 0.20 -2.92
CA TRP A 498 -9.75 1.02 -4.09
C TRP A 498 -8.43 1.44 -4.72
N TYR A 499 -8.31 1.31 -6.04
CA TYR A 499 -7.07 1.58 -6.76
C TYR A 499 -7.33 2.34 -8.06
N THR A 500 -6.49 3.34 -8.32
CA THR A 500 -6.49 4.09 -9.59
C THR A 500 -5.10 4.11 -10.21
N GLN A 501 -5.03 3.89 -11.53
CA GLN A 501 -3.79 3.93 -12.31
C GLN A 501 -4.07 4.24 -13.79
N GLU A 502 -3.05 4.67 -14.52
CA GLU A 502 -3.12 4.90 -15.96
C GLU A 502 -2.79 3.66 -16.81
N TYR A 503 -3.29 3.65 -18.06
CA TYR A 503 -3.02 2.66 -19.09
C TYR A 503 -3.17 3.25 -20.50
N TYR A 504 -2.76 2.50 -21.52
CA TYR A 504 -2.92 2.92 -22.92
C TYR A 504 -3.81 1.96 -23.72
N GLN A 505 -4.98 2.45 -24.15
CA GLN A 505 -5.87 1.71 -25.04
C GLN A 505 -5.54 1.96 -26.53
N VAL A 506 -5.14 3.18 -26.89
CA VAL A 506 -4.80 3.56 -28.26
C VAL A 506 -3.40 4.14 -28.30
N SER A 507 -2.58 3.69 -29.25
CA SER A 507 -1.24 4.24 -29.41
C SER A 507 -1.28 5.72 -29.79
N GLY A 508 -0.49 6.53 -29.11
CA GLY A 508 -0.44 7.97 -29.37
C GLY A 508 0.52 8.69 -28.44
N ASP A 509 0.71 9.98 -28.70
CA ASP A 509 1.60 10.84 -27.92
C ASP A 509 1.15 10.87 -26.44
N LYS A 510 -0.03 11.45 -26.18
CA LYS A 510 -0.59 11.61 -24.83
C LYS A 510 -1.96 10.93 -24.68
N SER A 511 -2.14 9.76 -25.28
CA SER A 511 -3.43 9.02 -25.32
C SER A 511 -3.70 8.15 -24.08
N TRP A 512 -3.11 8.49 -22.94
CA TRP A 512 -3.34 7.78 -21.69
C TRP A 512 -4.81 7.88 -21.26
N GLN A 513 -5.25 6.86 -20.52
CA GLN A 513 -6.54 6.77 -19.85
C GLN A 513 -6.31 6.25 -18.44
N THR A 514 -7.29 6.41 -17.54
CA THR A 514 -7.20 5.86 -16.19
C THR A 514 -8.31 4.84 -15.93
N ARG A 515 -8.07 3.95 -14.97
CA ARG A 515 -9.03 2.95 -14.52
C ARG A 515 -9.18 3.03 -13.01
N ILE A 516 -10.40 2.86 -12.53
CA ILE A 516 -10.72 2.74 -11.11
C ILE A 516 -11.16 1.30 -10.86
N ALA A 517 -10.58 0.66 -9.85
CA ALA A 517 -10.94 -0.68 -9.45
C ALA A 517 -11.16 -0.81 -7.94
N ALA A 518 -12.06 -1.70 -7.55
CA ALA A 518 -12.24 -2.10 -6.16
C ALA A 518 -12.26 -3.61 -6.00
N PHE A 519 -11.57 -4.15 -5.00
CA PHE A 519 -11.47 -5.59 -4.74
C PHE A 519 -11.17 -5.86 -3.26
N ASN A 520 -11.45 -7.08 -2.80
CA ASN A 520 -11.17 -7.53 -1.44
C ASN A 520 -10.16 -8.67 -1.48
N LEU A 521 -9.17 -8.66 -0.59
CA LEU A 521 -8.35 -9.85 -0.35
C LEU A 521 -9.08 -10.71 0.69
N VAL A 522 -9.79 -11.74 0.23
CA VAL A 522 -10.42 -12.72 1.12
C VAL A 522 -9.65 -14.02 1.00
N ASP A 523 -8.91 -14.40 2.04
CA ASP A 523 -8.25 -15.72 2.07
C ASP A 523 -9.37 -16.76 2.04
N PRO A 524 -9.49 -17.61 1.01
CA PRO A 524 -10.58 -18.56 0.94
C PRO A 524 -10.52 -19.51 2.14
N LEU A 525 -11.65 -19.70 2.82
CA LEU A 525 -11.72 -20.69 3.89
C LEU A 525 -11.39 -22.06 3.30
N SER A 526 -10.40 -22.73 3.87
CA SER A 526 -9.97 -24.06 3.43
C SER A 526 -9.77 -24.99 4.63
N LEU A 527 -10.00 -26.28 4.37
CA LEU A 527 -9.90 -27.34 5.35
C LEU A 527 -9.18 -28.51 4.69
N SER A 528 -8.14 -29.01 5.35
CA SER A 528 -7.52 -30.30 5.04
C SER A 528 -7.61 -31.20 6.26
N VAL A 529 -8.17 -32.40 6.08
CA VAL A 529 -8.21 -33.41 7.15
C VAL A 529 -7.23 -34.54 6.91
N THR A 530 -6.50 -34.92 7.97
CA THR A 530 -5.57 -36.05 7.97
C THR A 530 -5.70 -36.84 9.28
N THR A 531 -4.97 -37.95 9.38
CA THR A 531 -4.94 -38.80 10.59
C THR A 531 -3.50 -39.24 10.83
N GLU A 532 -3.11 -39.41 12.09
CA GLU A 532 -1.79 -39.97 12.44
C GLU A 532 -1.61 -41.40 11.89
N LYS A 533 -2.71 -42.16 11.83
CA LYS A 533 -2.75 -43.53 11.31
C LYS A 533 -4.09 -43.78 10.62
N ASP A 534 -4.05 -44.17 9.36
CA ASP A 534 -5.22 -44.46 8.52
C ASP A 534 -5.63 -45.94 8.53
N SER A 535 -4.80 -46.82 9.12
CA SER A 535 -5.04 -48.25 9.21
C SER A 535 -4.81 -48.76 10.64
N LEU A 536 -5.87 -49.24 11.28
CA LEU A 536 -5.92 -49.62 12.69
C LEU A 536 -6.21 -51.11 12.85
N CYS A 537 -5.68 -51.72 13.89
CA CYS A 537 -6.21 -52.98 14.40
C CYS A 537 -7.45 -52.68 15.26
N SER A 538 -8.38 -53.63 15.35
CA SER A 538 -9.54 -53.49 16.25
C SER A 538 -9.10 -53.20 17.69
N GLY A 539 -9.59 -52.07 18.23
CA GLY A 539 -9.25 -51.57 19.57
C GLY A 539 -8.14 -50.51 19.63
N ASP A 540 -7.45 -50.24 18.51
CA ASP A 540 -6.50 -49.13 18.41
C ASP A 540 -7.23 -47.78 18.26
N SER A 541 -6.56 -46.70 18.65
CA SER A 541 -7.01 -45.32 18.44
C SER A 541 -6.11 -44.57 17.46
N THR A 542 -6.65 -43.56 16.78
CA THR A 542 -5.90 -42.56 16.04
C THR A 542 -6.41 -41.16 16.35
N GLN A 543 -5.56 -40.15 16.18
CA GLN A 543 -5.99 -38.76 16.21
C GLN A 543 -6.37 -38.30 14.80
N LEU A 544 -7.53 -37.68 14.69
CA LEU A 544 -7.93 -36.93 13.50
C LEU A 544 -7.34 -35.53 13.61
N LEU A 545 -6.85 -35.00 12.49
CA LEU A 545 -6.22 -33.69 12.40
C LEU A 545 -6.98 -32.86 11.37
N ALA A 546 -7.50 -31.70 11.78
CA ALA A 546 -8.07 -30.70 10.88
C ALA A 546 -7.16 -29.48 10.82
N LEU A 547 -6.59 -29.21 9.65
CA LEU A 547 -5.88 -27.98 9.34
C LEU A 547 -6.86 -27.00 8.70
N ALA A 548 -7.16 -25.92 9.41
CA ALA A 548 -8.01 -24.82 8.95
C ALA A 548 -7.13 -23.63 8.55
N GLU A 549 -7.33 -23.12 7.34
CA GLU A 549 -6.62 -21.95 6.81
C GLU A 549 -7.61 -21.00 6.13
N GLY A 550 -7.26 -19.71 6.06
CA GLY A 550 -8.07 -18.66 5.45
C GLY A 550 -9.36 -18.30 6.20
N GLY A 551 -10.31 -17.71 5.50
CA GLY A 551 -11.54 -17.17 6.09
C GLY A 551 -11.28 -16.05 7.10
N SER A 552 -12.25 -15.84 8.00
CA SER A 552 -12.15 -14.84 9.08
C SER A 552 -11.14 -15.17 10.18
N GLY A 553 -10.70 -16.44 10.25
CA GLY A 553 -9.86 -16.97 11.34
C GLY A 553 -10.64 -17.42 12.59
N ASP A 554 -11.93 -17.10 12.71
CA ASP A 554 -12.79 -17.53 13.82
C ASP A 554 -13.44 -18.89 13.53
N TYR A 555 -12.66 -19.96 13.70
CA TYR A 555 -13.06 -21.30 13.28
C TYR A 555 -13.96 -22.05 14.26
N THR A 556 -14.94 -22.74 13.68
CA THR A 556 -15.79 -23.75 14.35
C THR A 556 -15.68 -25.07 13.61
N PHE A 557 -15.55 -26.18 14.35
CA PHE A 557 -15.39 -27.52 13.79
C PHE A 557 -16.62 -28.38 14.11
N SER A 558 -17.02 -29.21 13.17
CA SER A 558 -18.08 -30.21 13.35
C SER A 558 -17.68 -31.49 12.63
N TRP A 559 -17.31 -32.50 13.41
CA TRP A 559 -17.01 -33.83 12.93
C TRP A 559 -18.25 -34.73 13.00
N ILE A 560 -18.44 -35.55 11.98
CA ILE A 560 -19.37 -36.67 11.94
C ILE A 560 -18.69 -37.90 11.32
N SER A 561 -19.29 -39.09 11.48
CA SER A 561 -18.83 -40.31 10.81
C SER A 561 -19.89 -40.96 9.91
N ASP A 562 -19.44 -41.72 8.92
CA ASP A 562 -20.24 -42.69 8.16
C ASP A 562 -19.56 -44.07 8.20
N PRO A 563 -20.17 -45.13 8.77
CA PRO A 563 -21.49 -45.16 9.40
C PRO A 563 -21.65 -44.20 10.61
N PRO A 564 -22.87 -43.72 10.90
CA PRO A 564 -23.10 -42.79 11.99
C PRO A 564 -22.79 -43.42 13.35
N GLY A 565 -22.05 -42.70 14.19
CA GLY A 565 -21.64 -43.17 15.52
C GLY A 565 -20.69 -42.24 16.26
N PHE A 566 -20.01 -41.34 15.55
CA PHE A 566 -19.11 -40.34 16.11
C PHE A 566 -19.56 -38.92 15.77
N THR A 567 -19.42 -38.01 16.73
CA THR A 567 -19.55 -36.56 16.55
C THR A 567 -18.57 -35.83 17.46
N SER A 568 -17.95 -34.73 17.00
CA SER A 568 -17.10 -33.88 17.84
C SER A 568 -17.12 -32.43 17.36
N ALA A 569 -16.91 -31.48 18.28
CA ALA A 569 -16.65 -30.08 17.95
C ALA A 569 -15.18 -29.67 18.19
N GLU A 570 -14.35 -30.61 18.64
CA GLU A 570 -12.91 -30.38 18.79
C GLU A 570 -12.24 -30.35 17.41
N GLN A 571 -11.22 -29.51 17.25
CA GLN A 571 -10.43 -29.46 16.02
C GLN A 571 -9.76 -30.80 15.71
N ASN A 572 -9.09 -31.39 16.72
CA ASN A 572 -8.26 -32.59 16.54
C ASN A 572 -8.67 -33.74 17.51
N PRO A 573 -9.85 -34.36 17.31
CA PRO A 573 -10.36 -35.37 18.23
C PRO A 573 -9.64 -36.73 18.08
N PHE A 574 -9.64 -37.53 19.15
CA PHE A 574 -9.24 -38.93 19.10
C PHE A 574 -10.44 -39.83 18.79
N VAL A 575 -10.21 -40.87 17.98
CA VAL A 575 -11.22 -41.87 17.62
C VAL A 575 -10.71 -43.30 17.83
N THR A 576 -11.62 -44.20 18.18
CA THR A 576 -11.35 -45.65 18.38
C THR A 576 -12.42 -46.46 17.63
N PRO A 577 -12.37 -46.51 16.29
CA PRO A 577 -13.41 -47.17 15.50
C PRO A 577 -13.34 -48.70 15.59
N ASP A 578 -14.50 -49.35 15.70
CA ASP A 578 -14.62 -50.82 15.66
C ASP A 578 -14.74 -51.39 14.23
N THR A 579 -15.05 -50.51 13.26
CA THR A 579 -15.18 -50.83 11.83
C THR A 579 -14.56 -49.71 11.01
N THR A 580 -14.23 -49.97 9.73
CA THR A 580 -13.84 -48.89 8.82
C THR A 580 -14.92 -47.79 8.79
N MET A 581 -14.50 -46.54 8.96
CA MET A 581 -15.38 -45.36 9.02
C MET A 581 -14.79 -44.23 8.18
N LEU A 582 -15.67 -43.52 7.48
CA LEU A 582 -15.38 -42.22 6.90
C LEU A 582 -15.64 -41.14 7.95
N TYR A 583 -14.67 -40.29 8.22
CA TYR A 583 -14.82 -39.11 9.07
C TYR A 583 -14.92 -37.87 8.20
N ILE A 584 -15.96 -37.07 8.43
CA ILE A 584 -16.22 -35.83 7.70
C ILE A 584 -16.11 -34.70 8.71
N CYS A 585 -15.27 -33.71 8.41
CA CYS A 585 -15.19 -32.48 9.18
C CYS A 585 -15.80 -31.34 8.37
N THR A 586 -16.68 -30.57 9.00
CA THR A 586 -17.13 -29.27 8.51
C THR A 586 -16.45 -28.18 9.33
N LEU A 587 -15.85 -27.23 8.64
CA LEU A 587 -15.21 -26.02 9.20
C LEU A 587 -16.08 -24.82 8.83
N GLY A 588 -16.42 -23.98 9.80
CA GLY A 588 -17.10 -22.70 9.57
C GLY A 588 -16.36 -21.52 10.19
N ASP A 589 -16.41 -20.35 9.55
CA ASP A 589 -15.70 -19.12 9.97
C ASP A 589 -16.64 -17.94 10.31
N SER A 590 -17.89 -18.24 10.68
CA SER A 590 -19.03 -17.32 10.86
C SER A 590 -19.68 -16.76 9.58
N VAL A 591 -19.05 -16.91 8.42
CA VAL A 591 -19.57 -16.43 7.12
C VAL A 591 -19.68 -17.53 6.08
N ASN A 592 -18.69 -18.43 6.06
CA ASN A 592 -18.48 -19.50 5.10
C ASN A 592 -18.39 -20.84 5.82
N GLU A 593 -18.68 -21.93 5.10
CA GLU A 593 -18.45 -23.30 5.54
C GLU A 593 -17.78 -24.11 4.42
N VAL A 594 -16.80 -24.93 4.80
CA VAL A 594 -16.16 -25.92 3.92
C VAL A 594 -16.11 -27.27 4.62
N SER A 595 -15.98 -28.36 3.86
CA SER A 595 -15.87 -29.70 4.43
C SER A 595 -14.85 -30.54 3.69
N ASP A 596 -14.15 -31.37 4.46
CA ASP A 596 -13.21 -32.37 3.96
C ASP A 596 -13.41 -33.68 4.73
N ASN A 597 -12.92 -34.79 4.18
CA ASN A 597 -13.15 -36.12 4.73
C ASN A 597 -11.95 -37.05 4.57
N LEU A 598 -11.85 -38.04 5.47
CA LEU A 598 -10.86 -39.10 5.39
C LEU A 598 -11.44 -40.43 5.87
N GLU A 599 -10.92 -41.53 5.35
CA GLU A 599 -11.31 -42.88 5.74
C GLU A 599 -10.26 -43.48 6.69
N VAL A 600 -10.72 -44.07 7.81
CA VAL A 600 -9.87 -44.86 8.71
C VAL A 600 -10.27 -46.33 8.59
N PHE A 601 -9.34 -47.15 8.11
CA PHE A 601 -9.53 -48.58 7.91
C PHE A 601 -9.31 -49.34 9.23
N VAL A 602 -10.24 -50.23 9.58
CA VAL A 602 -10.11 -51.10 10.75
C VAL A 602 -9.97 -52.55 10.30
N GLN A 603 -8.79 -53.12 10.53
CA GLN A 603 -8.56 -54.55 10.35
C GLN A 603 -9.12 -55.31 11.55
N LYS A 604 -10.07 -56.20 11.28
CA LYS A 604 -10.57 -57.14 12.29
C LYS A 604 -9.48 -58.15 12.63
N ASN A 605 -9.43 -58.51 13.91
CA ASN A 605 -8.56 -59.58 14.37
C ASN A 605 -8.94 -60.89 13.69
N ALA A 606 -7.95 -61.61 13.17
CA ALA A 606 -8.15 -62.95 12.62
C ALA A 606 -8.73 -63.87 13.70
N ILE A 607 -9.82 -64.57 13.38
CA ILE A 607 -10.39 -65.57 14.27
C ILE A 607 -9.65 -66.88 14.01
N ALA A 608 -8.89 -67.34 15.00
CA ALA A 608 -8.23 -68.64 14.92
C ALA A 608 -9.23 -69.75 15.24
N TYR A 609 -9.56 -70.56 14.23
CA TYR A 609 -10.33 -71.78 14.41
C TYR A 609 -9.37 -72.96 14.53
N ALA A 610 -9.33 -73.59 15.70
CA ALA A 610 -8.43 -74.71 15.98
C ALA A 610 -9.02 -76.08 15.57
N GLY A 611 -10.05 -76.11 14.73
CA GLY A 611 -10.82 -77.32 14.44
C GLY A 611 -11.87 -77.63 15.52
N PRO A 612 -12.77 -78.60 15.26
CA PRO A 612 -13.76 -79.03 16.23
C PRO A 612 -13.14 -79.83 17.39
N ASP A 613 -13.76 -79.75 18.57
CA ASP A 613 -13.35 -80.54 19.73
C ASP A 613 -13.32 -82.04 19.38
N THR A 614 -12.17 -82.67 19.61
CA THR A 614 -11.96 -84.08 19.31
C THR A 614 -11.52 -84.82 20.56
N LEU A 615 -12.28 -85.86 20.93
CA LEU A 615 -11.94 -86.75 22.05
C LEU A 615 -10.78 -87.67 21.65
N ILE A 616 -9.78 -87.79 22.53
CA ILE A 616 -8.61 -88.65 22.33
C ILE A 616 -8.30 -89.45 23.59
N ASP A 617 -7.77 -90.66 23.40
CA ASP A 617 -7.37 -91.52 24.50
C ASP A 617 -6.06 -91.05 25.15
N ALA A 618 -5.95 -91.25 26.47
CA ALA A 618 -4.80 -90.80 27.26
C ALA A 618 -3.48 -91.44 26.76
N GLY A 619 -2.51 -90.59 26.39
CA GLY A 619 -1.18 -90.99 25.92
C GLY A 619 -1.01 -91.01 24.39
N LEU A 620 -2.07 -90.69 23.63
CA LEU A 620 -1.98 -90.56 22.17
C LEU A 620 -1.79 -89.10 21.73
N SER A 621 -1.12 -88.90 20.59
CA SER A 621 -1.00 -87.60 19.94
C SER A 621 -2.08 -87.42 18.88
N TYR A 622 -2.62 -86.21 18.79
CA TYR A 622 -3.57 -85.80 17.75
C TYR A 622 -2.99 -84.65 16.93
N HIS A 623 -3.10 -84.76 15.61
CA HIS A 623 -2.74 -83.69 14.70
C HIS A 623 -4.01 -82.90 14.37
N ILE A 624 -4.05 -81.64 14.78
CA ILE A 624 -5.16 -80.74 14.44
C ILE A 624 -5.16 -80.56 12.92
N GLN A 625 -6.17 -81.12 12.26
CA GLN A 625 -6.45 -80.88 10.85
C GLN A 625 -7.54 -79.81 10.78
N ASP A 626 -7.48 -78.93 9.78
CA ASP A 626 -8.43 -77.82 9.55
C ASP A 626 -8.26 -76.59 10.44
N ALA A 627 -7.06 -76.37 11.00
CA ALA A 627 -6.74 -75.07 11.60
C ALA A 627 -6.74 -73.98 10.52
N LEU A 628 -7.64 -73.02 10.64
CA LEU A 628 -7.80 -71.92 9.69
C LEU A 628 -7.81 -70.59 10.43
N ALA A 629 -7.26 -69.56 9.77
CA ALA A 629 -7.41 -68.17 10.16
C ALA A 629 -8.36 -67.54 9.14
N GLU A 630 -9.53 -67.10 9.60
CA GLU A 630 -10.49 -66.35 8.78
C GLU A 630 -10.44 -64.87 9.18
N ASN A 631 -10.47 -63.99 8.18
CA ASN A 631 -10.61 -62.54 8.32
C ASN A 631 -12.04 -62.10 8.06
#